data_AF-A0A948S3I4-F1
#
_entry.id   AF-A0A948S3I4-F1
#
_cell.length_a   1.000
_cell.length_b   1.000
_cell.length_c   1.000
_cell.angle_alpha   90.00
_cell.angle_beta   90.00
_cell.angle_gamma   90.00
#
_symmetry.space_group_name_H-M   'P 1'
#
loop_
_entity.id
_entity.type
_entity.pdbx_description
1 polymer ?
#
loop_
_entity_poly.entity_id
_entity_poly.type
_entity_poly.pdbx_seq_one_letter_code
_entity_poly.pdbx_strand_id
1 'polypeptide(L)'
;MSKSLISPTEKILRDLMQHRILILDGAMGTMIQQYKLSEEDYRGERFKDFQGPKDATFCAKGPSCGCGANHHPTPAEPSRELFVKGNNELLNLTQPEIIQQIHEQYLAAGADIIETNTFGATTIAQDDYFMAHLVNEMNLNAAKLARAACDKYSTPDKPRFVAGALGPTPKTASISPDVNDPAARNVTFQQLSEAYYQQVDALVQGGVDILLVETIFDTLNCKAALFAIEQYFEKLGHRLPIMISGTVTDASGRILSGQTVAAFWHSVRHARPLTIGLNCALGAALMRPYAEELSDIADTFVCIYPNAGLPNPMSDTGFDEKPADTSALLKDFAESGFVNIAGGCCGTTPDHIQAIAEVVKNIPPRKLPEIPRATRLAGLEPFTILNDSLFVNVGERTNVTGSKAFARLILNEEYEQALQVARQQVENGAQVIDINMDEAMLDSVKAMRHFLNMVASEPDIARIPIMIDSSKWEVLEAGLQCVQGKAIVNSISLKEGEEEFLRQATLCQRYGAAVIVMAFDEQGQADT
;
A
#
# COMPACT_ATOMS: atom_id res chain seq x y z
N MET A 1 23.36 6.97 12.58
CA MET A 1 22.69 6.63 11.30
C MET A 1 23.58 5.68 10.50
N SER A 2 23.35 4.37 10.62
CA SER A 2 24.09 3.36 9.84
C SER A 2 23.75 3.53 8.36
N LYS A 3 24.77 3.64 7.49
CA LYS A 3 24.61 3.50 6.05
C LYS A 3 23.93 2.15 5.82
N SER A 4 22.63 2.17 5.55
CA SER A 4 21.81 1.00 5.26
C SER A 4 22.51 0.14 4.20
N LEU A 5 23.18 -0.92 4.65
CA LEU A 5 23.84 -1.87 3.77
C LEU A 5 22.75 -2.58 2.98
N ILE A 6 22.71 -2.33 1.68
CA ILE A 6 21.90 -3.08 0.71
C ILE A 6 22.14 -4.57 0.97
N SER A 7 21.06 -5.35 1.13
CA SER A 7 21.18 -6.78 1.44
C SER A 7 21.85 -7.55 0.30
N PRO A 8 22.45 -8.73 0.58
CA PRO A 8 22.99 -9.58 -0.48
C PRO A 8 21.95 -9.90 -1.56
N THR A 9 20.72 -10.22 -1.17
CA THR A 9 19.59 -10.47 -2.07
C THR A 9 19.28 -9.26 -2.95
N GLU A 10 19.21 -8.06 -2.37
CA GLU A 10 18.94 -6.85 -3.14
C GLU A 10 20.06 -6.56 -4.15
N LYS A 11 21.34 -6.80 -3.79
CA LYS A 11 22.45 -6.66 -4.74
C LYS A 11 22.29 -7.57 -5.96
N ILE A 12 21.91 -8.84 -5.73
CA ILE A 12 21.68 -9.80 -6.81
C ILE A 12 20.51 -9.36 -7.69
N LEU A 13 19.39 -8.95 -7.10
CA LEU A 13 18.22 -8.50 -7.85
C LEU A 13 18.52 -7.25 -8.69
N ARG A 14 19.26 -6.28 -8.13
CA ARG A 14 19.70 -5.08 -8.86
C ARG A 14 20.59 -5.43 -10.05
N ASP A 15 21.54 -6.34 -9.86
CA ASP A 15 22.42 -6.82 -10.94
C ASP A 15 21.61 -7.52 -12.05
N LEU A 16 20.69 -8.41 -11.67
CA LEU A 16 19.84 -9.11 -12.64
C LEU A 16 18.97 -8.14 -13.45
N MET A 17 18.31 -7.17 -12.79
CA MET A 17 17.44 -6.18 -13.46
C MET A 17 18.20 -5.18 -14.34
N GLN A 18 19.52 -5.05 -14.18
CA GLN A 18 20.36 -4.28 -15.10
C GLN A 18 20.67 -5.05 -16.38
N HIS A 19 20.64 -6.39 -16.35
CA HIS A 19 21.03 -7.24 -17.47
C HIS A 19 19.83 -7.85 -18.22
N ARG A 20 18.70 -8.10 -17.55
CA ARG A 20 17.50 -8.69 -18.15
C ARG A 20 16.22 -8.26 -17.43
N ILE A 21 15.10 -8.41 -18.10
CA ILE A 21 13.77 -8.30 -17.48
C ILE A 21 13.53 -9.56 -16.63
N LEU A 22 13.14 -9.36 -15.37
CA LEU A 22 12.73 -10.45 -14.47
C LEU A 22 11.25 -10.78 -14.65
N ILE A 23 10.89 -12.02 -14.34
CA ILE A 23 9.52 -12.50 -14.43
C ILE A 23 8.94 -12.72 -13.04
N LEU A 24 7.87 -12.00 -12.71
CA LEU A 24 7.00 -12.27 -11.57
C LEU A 24 5.95 -13.32 -11.98
N ASP A 25 5.41 -14.08 -11.04
CA ASP A 25 4.39 -15.07 -11.33
C ASP A 25 3.02 -14.47 -11.67
N GLY A 26 2.01 -15.33 -11.72
CA GLY A 26 0.63 -14.98 -12.04
C GLY A 26 -0.31 -15.15 -10.86
N ALA A 27 -1.61 -15.11 -11.09
CA ALA A 27 -2.60 -15.16 -10.02
C ALA A 27 -2.66 -16.53 -9.30
N MET A 28 -2.32 -16.53 -8.01
CA MET A 28 -2.56 -17.66 -7.10
C MET A 28 -4.07 -17.98 -7.00
N GLY A 29 -4.91 -16.97 -6.80
CA GLY A 29 -6.37 -17.15 -6.66
C GLY A 29 -7.03 -17.77 -7.90
N THR A 30 -6.62 -17.36 -9.10
CA THR A 30 -7.10 -17.95 -10.36
C THR A 30 -6.73 -19.43 -10.46
N MET A 31 -5.53 -19.81 -10.03
CA MET A 31 -5.10 -21.22 -10.03
C MET A 31 -5.86 -22.05 -9.00
N ILE A 32 -6.07 -21.53 -7.78
CA ILE A 32 -6.87 -22.21 -6.74
C ILE A 32 -8.29 -22.51 -7.22
N GLN A 33 -8.93 -21.57 -7.93
CA GLN A 33 -10.28 -21.75 -8.47
C GLN A 33 -10.40 -22.94 -9.42
N GLN A 34 -9.34 -23.29 -10.16
CA GLN A 34 -9.34 -24.42 -11.10
C GLN A 34 -9.43 -25.79 -10.40
N TYR A 35 -8.99 -25.89 -9.14
CA TYR A 35 -9.11 -27.11 -8.34
C TYR A 35 -10.55 -27.36 -7.85
N LYS A 36 -11.46 -26.38 -8.00
CA LYS A 36 -12.89 -26.49 -7.65
C LYS A 36 -13.13 -26.95 -6.20
N LEU A 37 -12.27 -26.48 -5.28
CA LEU A 37 -12.32 -26.83 -3.87
C LEU A 37 -13.68 -26.51 -3.24
N SER A 38 -14.15 -27.43 -2.40
CA SER A 38 -15.36 -27.35 -1.60
C SER A 38 -15.11 -26.65 -0.26
N GLU A 39 -16.17 -26.35 0.49
CA GLU A 39 -16.05 -25.84 1.86
C GLU A 39 -15.26 -26.82 2.76
N GLU A 40 -15.46 -28.13 2.58
CA GLU A 40 -14.76 -29.18 3.34
C GLU A 40 -13.24 -29.12 3.09
N ASP A 41 -12.82 -28.85 1.85
CA ASP A 41 -11.40 -28.74 1.49
C ASP A 41 -10.75 -27.52 2.16
N TYR A 42 -11.45 -26.38 2.21
CA TYR A 42 -10.95 -25.17 2.90
C TYR A 42 -10.82 -25.40 4.39
N ARG A 43 -11.78 -26.10 5.01
CA ARG A 43 -11.76 -26.43 6.44
C ARG A 43 -10.68 -27.45 6.78
N GLY A 44 -10.45 -28.42 5.89
CA GLY A 44 -9.66 -29.60 6.18
C GLY A 44 -10.11 -30.32 7.46
N GLU A 45 -9.27 -31.22 7.97
CA GLU A 45 -9.58 -31.92 9.22
C GLU A 45 -9.55 -30.99 10.44
N ARG A 46 -8.68 -29.97 10.43
CA ARG A 46 -8.45 -29.09 11.59
C ARG A 46 -9.63 -28.16 11.88
N PHE A 47 -10.33 -27.66 10.86
CA PHE A 47 -11.39 -26.67 11.02
C PHE A 47 -12.78 -27.20 10.63
N LYS A 48 -12.93 -28.53 10.54
CA LYS A 48 -14.19 -29.20 10.22
C LYS A 48 -15.35 -28.70 11.07
N ASP A 49 -15.16 -28.62 12.38
CA ASP A 49 -16.17 -28.19 13.34
C ASP A 49 -16.03 -26.72 13.78
N PHE A 50 -15.20 -25.93 13.09
CA PHE A 50 -14.98 -24.53 13.45
C PHE A 50 -16.27 -23.70 13.24
N GLN A 51 -16.66 -22.97 14.28
CA GLN A 51 -17.83 -22.09 14.29
C GLN A 51 -17.41 -20.68 14.70
N GLY A 52 -18.03 -19.68 14.09
CA GLY A 52 -17.87 -18.29 14.52
C GLY A 52 -18.44 -18.05 15.93
N PRO A 53 -18.10 -16.92 16.57
CA PRO A 53 -18.58 -16.58 17.90
C PRO A 53 -20.12 -16.65 18.00
N LYS A 54 -20.64 -17.22 19.09
CA LYS A 54 -22.10 -17.33 19.34
C LYS A 54 -22.80 -15.97 19.31
N ASP A 55 -22.09 -14.92 19.74
CA ASP A 55 -22.60 -13.56 19.86
C ASP A 55 -22.24 -12.65 18.69
N ALA A 56 -21.64 -13.17 17.61
CA ALA A 56 -21.51 -12.40 16.37
C ALA A 56 -22.89 -11.86 15.98
N THR A 57 -23.05 -10.77 15.25
CA THR A 57 -24.35 -10.32 14.74
C THR A 57 -24.26 -10.30 13.22
N PHE A 58 -25.12 -11.09 12.55
CA PHE A 58 -25.18 -11.12 11.09
C PHE A 58 -26.41 -10.32 10.67
N CYS A 59 -26.23 -9.38 9.73
CA CYS A 59 -27.31 -8.50 9.28
C CYS A 59 -28.29 -9.25 8.35
N ALA A 60 -29.57 -9.21 8.69
CA ALA A 60 -30.65 -9.92 7.99
C ALA A 60 -30.81 -9.57 6.48
N LYS A 61 -30.19 -8.47 6.02
CA LYS A 61 -30.41 -7.89 4.69
C LYS A 61 -29.27 -8.12 3.69
N GLY A 62 -28.20 -8.82 4.08
CA GLY A 62 -27.05 -9.07 3.20
C GLY A 62 -26.46 -7.78 2.58
N PRO A 63 -25.83 -7.85 1.38
CA PRO A 63 -25.19 -6.72 0.71
C PRO A 63 -26.11 -5.51 0.43
N SER A 64 -27.43 -5.68 0.58
CA SER A 64 -28.44 -4.65 0.31
C SER A 64 -28.82 -3.80 1.53
N CYS A 65 -28.21 -4.00 2.71
CA CYS A 65 -28.62 -3.24 3.91
C CYS A 65 -28.22 -1.76 3.90
N GLY A 66 -27.28 -1.35 3.03
CA GLY A 66 -26.77 0.03 2.98
C GLY A 66 -26.06 0.49 4.26
N CYS A 67 -25.64 -0.44 5.11
CA CYS A 67 -25.17 -0.18 6.48
C CYS A 67 -23.64 -0.28 6.66
N GLY A 68 -22.88 -0.49 5.58
CA GLY A 68 -21.42 -0.36 5.57
C GLY A 68 -20.63 -1.44 6.35
N ALA A 69 -21.28 -2.50 6.82
CA ALA A 69 -20.61 -3.65 7.45
C ALA A 69 -20.24 -4.71 6.41
N ASN A 70 -19.32 -5.64 6.72
CA ASN A 70 -19.10 -6.78 5.83
C ASN A 70 -20.34 -7.69 5.83
N HIS A 71 -20.93 -7.87 4.65
CA HIS A 71 -22.27 -8.42 4.48
C HIS A 71 -22.23 -9.80 3.83
N HIS A 72 -22.53 -10.83 4.61
CA HIS A 72 -23.02 -12.10 4.07
C HIS A 72 -24.55 -12.18 4.27
N PRO A 73 -25.33 -12.57 3.24
CA PRO A 73 -26.77 -12.75 3.40
C PRO A 73 -27.03 -13.90 4.38
N THR A 74 -27.79 -13.63 5.43
CA THR A 74 -28.32 -14.67 6.35
C THR A 74 -29.42 -15.48 5.68
N PRO A 75 -29.36 -16.82 5.69
CA PRO A 75 -30.53 -17.68 5.53
C PRO A 75 -31.49 -17.49 6.71
N ALA A 76 -32.77 -17.77 6.50
CA ALA A 76 -33.88 -17.52 7.43
C ALA A 76 -33.93 -18.44 8.67
N GLU A 77 -32.85 -19.15 9.02
CA GLU A 77 -32.78 -20.04 10.19
C GLU A 77 -31.56 -19.74 11.08
N PRO A 78 -31.67 -19.86 12.42
CA PRO A 78 -30.65 -19.42 13.37
C PRO A 78 -29.49 -20.42 13.59
N SER A 79 -29.32 -21.41 12.71
CA SER A 79 -28.14 -22.30 12.66
C SER A 79 -27.06 -21.67 11.77
N ARG A 80 -26.17 -20.90 12.41
CA ARG A 80 -25.06 -20.17 11.76
C ARG A 80 -23.99 -21.10 11.21
N GLU A 81 -23.96 -21.31 9.91
CA GLU A 81 -22.80 -21.89 9.25
C GLU A 81 -21.89 -20.75 8.76
N LEU A 82 -20.69 -20.64 9.34
CA LEU A 82 -19.64 -19.75 8.87
C LEU A 82 -18.99 -20.39 7.64
N PHE A 83 -19.05 -19.78 6.46
CA PHE A 83 -18.31 -20.31 5.31
C PHE A 83 -16.89 -19.75 5.30
N VAL A 84 -15.90 -20.64 5.21
CA VAL A 84 -14.48 -20.27 5.07
C VAL A 84 -13.98 -20.41 3.64
N LYS A 85 -14.78 -21.01 2.74
CA LYS A 85 -14.51 -21.00 1.30
C LYS A 85 -14.35 -19.56 0.79
N GLY A 86 -13.24 -19.34 0.10
CA GLY A 86 -12.80 -18.02 -0.36
C GLY A 86 -11.65 -17.44 0.47
N ASN A 87 -11.41 -17.96 1.68
CA ASN A 87 -10.20 -17.65 2.46
C ASN A 87 -9.00 -18.45 1.91
N ASN A 88 -8.43 -17.99 0.79
CA ASN A 88 -7.34 -18.69 0.11
C ASN A 88 -6.11 -18.88 1.00
N GLU A 89 -5.89 -17.96 1.94
CA GLU A 89 -4.77 -18.02 2.89
C GLU A 89 -4.88 -19.19 3.87
N LEU A 90 -6.11 -19.68 4.15
CA LEU A 90 -6.32 -20.86 4.98
C LEU A 90 -5.76 -22.14 4.33
N LEU A 91 -5.73 -22.18 2.99
CA LEU A 91 -5.22 -23.32 2.22
C LEU A 91 -3.72 -23.54 2.44
N ASN A 92 -2.98 -22.54 2.94
CA ASN A 92 -1.60 -22.75 3.39
C ASN A 92 -1.48 -23.77 4.53
N LEU A 93 -2.57 -23.99 5.28
CA LEU A 93 -2.64 -24.93 6.39
C LEU A 93 -3.39 -26.21 6.01
N THR A 94 -4.46 -26.08 5.22
CA THR A 94 -5.39 -27.18 4.95
C THR A 94 -5.13 -27.90 3.63
N GLN A 95 -4.51 -27.23 2.65
CA GLN A 95 -4.16 -27.79 1.34
C GLN A 95 -2.73 -27.39 0.91
N PRO A 96 -1.70 -27.58 1.77
CA PRO A 96 -0.34 -27.08 1.50
C PRO A 96 0.28 -27.66 0.23
N GLU A 97 -0.05 -28.90 -0.13
CA GLU A 97 0.45 -29.56 -1.34
C GLU A 97 -0.05 -28.85 -2.61
N ILE A 98 -1.31 -28.41 -2.63
CA ILE A 98 -1.90 -27.68 -3.77
C ILE A 98 -1.18 -26.34 -3.93
N ILE A 99 -0.99 -25.60 -2.83
CA ILE A 99 -0.33 -24.29 -2.86
C ILE A 99 1.12 -24.43 -3.36
N GLN A 100 1.88 -25.40 -2.83
CA GLN A 100 3.22 -25.65 -3.31
C GLN A 100 3.24 -26.06 -4.79
N GLN A 101 2.31 -26.90 -5.23
CA GLN A 101 2.21 -27.29 -6.64
C GLN A 101 1.98 -26.09 -7.57
N ILE A 102 1.15 -25.13 -7.17
CA ILE A 102 0.92 -23.89 -7.95
C ILE A 102 2.22 -23.08 -8.08
N HIS A 103 2.96 -22.88 -7.00
CA HIS A 103 4.27 -22.21 -7.07
C HIS A 103 5.22 -22.92 -8.02
N GLU A 104 5.31 -24.26 -7.94
CA GLU A 104 6.17 -25.04 -8.82
C GLU A 104 5.76 -24.92 -10.30
N GLN A 105 4.47 -24.81 -10.60
CA GLN A 105 3.98 -24.57 -11.97
C GLN A 105 4.45 -23.22 -12.52
N TYR A 106 4.37 -22.14 -11.74
CA TYR A 106 4.86 -20.82 -12.16
C TYR A 106 6.39 -20.78 -12.32
N LEU A 107 7.12 -21.44 -11.42
CA LEU A 107 8.58 -21.57 -11.51
C LEU A 107 9.02 -22.35 -12.77
N ALA A 108 8.28 -23.42 -13.10
CA ALA A 108 8.49 -24.20 -14.32
C ALA A 108 8.16 -23.39 -15.59
N ALA A 109 7.13 -22.55 -15.55
CA ALA A 109 6.77 -21.63 -16.64
C ALA A 109 7.81 -20.53 -16.88
N GLY A 110 8.66 -20.25 -15.91
CA GLY A 110 9.82 -19.38 -16.09
C GLY A 110 9.98 -18.28 -15.06
N ALA A 111 9.02 -18.11 -14.14
CA ALA A 111 9.04 -17.10 -13.09
C ALA A 111 10.39 -17.07 -12.35
N ASP A 112 10.91 -15.87 -12.11
CA ASP A 112 12.10 -15.61 -11.30
C ASP A 112 11.75 -15.30 -9.85
N ILE A 113 10.59 -14.67 -9.66
CA ILE A 113 10.02 -14.28 -8.38
C ILE A 113 8.63 -14.91 -8.29
N ILE A 114 8.30 -15.52 -7.16
CA ILE A 114 6.94 -15.97 -6.86
C ILE A 114 6.42 -15.28 -5.61
N GLU A 115 5.14 -14.95 -5.60
CA GLU A 115 4.45 -14.36 -4.46
C GLU A 115 4.00 -15.43 -3.47
N THR A 116 4.09 -15.16 -2.17
CA THR A 116 3.46 -16.02 -1.15
C THR A 116 1.94 -15.91 -1.22
N ASN A 117 1.21 -17.00 -0.93
CA ASN A 117 -0.25 -16.98 -0.81
C ASN A 117 -0.70 -16.28 0.50
N THR A 118 -0.45 -14.98 0.61
CA THR A 118 -0.62 -14.19 1.85
C THR A 118 -1.29 -12.84 1.63
N PHE A 119 -1.95 -12.63 0.50
CA PHE A 119 -2.61 -11.38 0.14
C PHE A 119 -3.52 -10.85 1.26
N GLY A 120 -4.39 -11.70 1.80
CA GLY A 120 -5.30 -11.41 2.91
C GLY A 120 -4.83 -11.93 4.28
N ALA A 121 -3.56 -12.28 4.46
CA ALA A 121 -3.08 -12.93 5.69
C ALA A 121 -2.72 -11.91 6.79
N THR A 122 -3.65 -10.99 7.10
CA THR A 122 -3.51 -10.00 8.19
C THR A 122 -4.59 -10.20 9.23
N THR A 123 -4.39 -9.69 10.45
CA THR A 123 -5.42 -9.77 11.51
C THR A 123 -6.70 -9.05 11.10
N ILE A 124 -6.60 -7.97 10.33
CA ILE A 124 -7.75 -7.19 9.86
C ILE A 124 -8.57 -7.98 8.83
N ALA A 125 -7.92 -8.60 7.84
CA ALA A 125 -8.62 -9.36 6.80
C ALA A 125 -9.14 -10.71 7.32
N GLN A 126 -8.37 -11.40 8.15
CA GLN A 126 -8.77 -12.70 8.71
C GLN A 126 -9.85 -12.59 9.79
N ASP A 127 -10.15 -11.39 10.29
CA ASP A 127 -11.27 -11.15 11.19
C ASP A 127 -12.63 -11.40 10.51
N ASP A 128 -12.73 -11.21 9.18
CA ASP A 128 -13.93 -11.54 8.40
C ASP A 128 -14.30 -13.03 8.48
N TYR A 129 -13.30 -13.88 8.76
CA TYR A 129 -13.45 -15.32 8.96
C TYR A 129 -13.32 -15.74 10.44
N PHE A 130 -13.20 -14.79 11.38
CA PHE A 130 -12.88 -15.02 12.80
C PHE A 130 -11.58 -15.81 13.03
N MET A 131 -10.62 -15.68 12.12
CA MET A 131 -9.37 -16.45 12.07
C MET A 131 -8.12 -15.59 12.26
N ALA A 132 -8.24 -14.36 12.77
CA ALA A 132 -7.12 -13.46 13.04
C ALA A 132 -5.99 -14.09 13.90
N HIS A 133 -6.33 -15.04 14.77
CA HIS A 133 -5.38 -15.78 15.60
C HIS A 133 -4.46 -16.74 14.80
N LEU A 134 -4.79 -17.05 13.54
CA LEU A 134 -4.01 -17.94 12.66
C LEU A 134 -3.01 -17.19 11.78
N VAL A 135 -3.02 -15.86 11.79
CA VAL A 135 -2.21 -15.01 10.89
C VAL A 135 -0.72 -15.36 10.92
N ASN A 136 -0.15 -15.58 12.10
CA ASN A 136 1.27 -15.96 12.20
C ASN A 136 1.53 -17.31 11.51
N GLU A 137 0.68 -18.30 11.77
CA GLU A 137 0.82 -19.65 11.21
C GLU A 137 0.63 -19.68 9.69
N MET A 138 -0.39 -18.97 9.19
CA MET A 138 -0.69 -18.84 7.76
C MET A 138 0.51 -18.26 6.99
N ASN A 139 1.05 -17.12 7.45
CA ASN A 139 2.18 -16.46 6.79
C ASN A 139 3.47 -17.29 6.87
N LEU A 140 3.76 -17.87 8.03
CA LEU A 140 4.96 -18.68 8.22
C LEU A 140 4.95 -19.91 7.30
N ASN A 141 3.81 -20.60 7.19
CA ASN A 141 3.69 -21.77 6.33
C ASN A 141 3.67 -21.38 4.85
N ALA A 142 2.99 -20.31 4.46
CA ALA A 142 3.01 -19.81 3.08
C ALA A 142 4.43 -19.49 2.60
N ALA A 143 5.22 -18.77 3.42
CA ALA A 143 6.60 -18.45 3.10
C ALA A 143 7.49 -19.71 2.99
N LYS A 144 7.31 -20.70 3.87
CA LYS A 144 8.03 -21.98 3.78
C LYS A 144 7.70 -22.78 2.53
N LEU A 145 6.43 -22.82 2.12
CA LEU A 145 5.99 -23.52 0.91
C LEU A 145 6.61 -22.87 -0.34
N ALA A 146 6.55 -21.54 -0.43
CA ALA A 146 7.16 -20.80 -1.53
C ALA A 146 8.70 -20.93 -1.54
N ARG A 147 9.36 -20.89 -0.37
CA ARG A 147 10.81 -21.09 -0.24
C ARG A 147 11.24 -22.48 -0.69
N ALA A 148 10.52 -23.52 -0.26
CA ALA A 148 10.78 -24.89 -0.69
C ALA A 148 10.64 -25.07 -2.20
N ALA A 149 9.61 -24.46 -2.81
CA ALA A 149 9.44 -24.45 -4.26
C ALA A 149 10.60 -23.72 -4.96
N CYS A 150 10.99 -22.54 -4.46
CA CYS A 150 12.14 -21.80 -4.99
C CYS A 150 13.44 -22.59 -4.89
N ASP A 151 13.73 -23.22 -3.74
CA ASP A 151 14.94 -24.02 -3.53
C ASP A 151 15.03 -25.19 -4.52
N LYS A 152 13.89 -25.83 -4.83
CA LYS A 152 13.81 -26.92 -5.80
C LYS A 152 14.15 -26.49 -7.24
N TYR A 153 13.78 -25.26 -7.62
CA TYR A 153 13.96 -24.74 -8.99
C TYR A 153 15.15 -23.79 -9.15
N SER A 154 15.77 -23.36 -8.05
CA SER A 154 16.90 -22.45 -8.06
C SER A 154 18.15 -23.13 -8.58
N THR A 155 18.84 -22.43 -9.47
CA THR A 155 20.15 -22.85 -10.00
C THR A 155 21.14 -21.69 -9.88
N PRO A 156 22.46 -21.93 -9.90
CA PRO A 156 23.45 -20.85 -9.84
C PRO A 156 23.24 -19.77 -10.92
N ASP A 157 22.83 -20.17 -12.12
CA ASP A 157 22.61 -19.26 -13.26
C ASP A 157 21.22 -18.60 -13.26
N LYS A 158 20.26 -19.22 -12.56
CA LYS A 158 18.88 -18.74 -12.49
C LYS A 158 18.34 -18.89 -11.06
N PRO A 159 18.72 -17.99 -10.13
CA PRO A 159 18.19 -18.01 -8.78
C PRO A 159 16.67 -17.74 -8.78
N ARG A 160 16.00 -18.25 -7.74
CA ARG A 160 14.56 -18.05 -7.49
C ARG A 160 14.33 -17.33 -6.18
N PHE A 161 13.43 -16.37 -6.19
CA PHE A 161 13.15 -15.49 -5.06
C PHE A 161 11.71 -15.59 -4.61
N VAL A 162 11.50 -15.53 -3.30
CA VAL A 162 10.17 -15.47 -2.69
C VAL A 162 9.83 -14.03 -2.33
N ALA A 163 8.73 -13.52 -2.88
CA ALA A 163 8.13 -12.26 -2.46
C ALA A 163 7.03 -12.51 -1.42
N GLY A 164 7.25 -12.03 -0.20
CA GLY A 164 6.22 -12.00 0.84
C GLY A 164 5.16 -10.96 0.48
N ALA A 165 4.01 -11.40 -0.01
CA ALA A 165 2.91 -10.54 -0.45
C ALA A 165 2.12 -9.95 0.73
N LEU A 166 1.97 -8.63 0.75
CA LEU A 166 1.15 -7.85 1.68
C LEU A 166 0.06 -7.13 0.89
N GLY A 167 -1.16 -7.67 0.90
CA GLY A 167 -2.31 -7.04 0.28
C GLY A 167 -2.89 -5.90 1.15
N PRO A 168 -3.82 -5.09 0.59
CA PRO A 168 -4.23 -3.80 1.16
C PRO A 168 -5.19 -3.89 2.37
N THR A 169 -5.62 -5.09 2.78
CA THR A 169 -6.77 -5.36 3.69
C THR A 169 -8.13 -4.93 3.09
N PRO A 170 -9.29 -5.32 3.65
CA PRO A 170 -10.60 -4.89 3.15
C PRO A 170 -11.03 -3.50 3.66
N LYS A 171 -10.22 -2.82 4.47
CA LYS A 171 -10.57 -1.55 5.15
C LYS A 171 -9.72 -0.40 4.63
N THR A 172 -10.23 0.83 4.70
CA THR A 172 -9.57 2.05 4.19
C THR A 172 -9.27 3.01 5.34
N ALA A 173 -8.05 3.51 5.42
CA ALA A 173 -7.68 4.55 6.38
C ALA A 173 -7.91 5.97 5.83
N SER A 174 -7.92 6.16 4.50
CA SER A 174 -8.09 7.49 3.90
C SER A 174 -9.53 7.81 3.51
N ILE A 175 -10.38 6.79 3.31
CA ILE A 175 -11.77 6.92 2.83
C ILE A 175 -12.75 6.56 3.96
N SER A 176 -13.81 7.34 4.10
CA SER A 176 -14.89 7.03 5.05
C SER A 176 -15.77 5.87 4.56
N PRO A 177 -16.14 4.93 5.45
CA PRO A 177 -17.14 3.90 5.14
C PRO A 177 -18.59 4.42 5.22
N ASP A 178 -18.82 5.61 5.77
CA ASP A 178 -20.15 6.20 5.96
C ASP A 178 -20.30 7.48 5.16
N VAL A 179 -21.26 7.49 4.24
CA VAL A 179 -21.56 8.66 3.39
C VAL A 179 -22.11 9.86 4.18
N ASN A 180 -22.60 9.65 5.41
CA ASN A 180 -23.14 10.70 6.27
C ASN A 180 -22.11 11.24 7.28
N ASP A 181 -20.99 10.55 7.47
CA ASP A 181 -19.89 10.99 8.32
C ASP A 181 -18.58 10.93 7.52
N PRO A 182 -18.19 12.03 6.85
CA PRO A 182 -16.96 12.09 6.07
C PRO A 182 -15.69 11.88 6.92
N ALA A 183 -15.77 12.09 8.24
CA ALA A 183 -14.65 11.92 9.16
C ALA A 183 -14.49 10.48 9.68
N ALA A 184 -15.52 9.64 9.55
CA ALA A 184 -15.50 8.26 10.04
C ALA A 184 -14.42 7.42 9.35
N ARG A 185 -13.82 6.48 10.08
CA ARG A 185 -12.86 5.50 9.55
C ARG A 185 -13.15 4.13 10.17
N ASN A 186 -13.08 3.07 9.37
CA ASN A 186 -13.29 1.69 9.86
C ASN A 186 -11.98 1.04 10.37
N VAL A 187 -10.84 1.69 10.14
CA VAL A 187 -9.52 1.26 10.59
C VAL A 187 -8.63 2.49 10.82
N THR A 188 -7.70 2.38 11.76
CA THR A 188 -6.69 3.41 12.04
C THR A 188 -5.33 3.02 11.46
N PHE A 189 -4.46 4.02 11.22
CA PHE A 189 -3.07 3.78 10.82
C PHE A 189 -2.34 2.82 11.76
N GLN A 190 -2.56 2.98 13.08
CA GLN A 190 -1.91 2.14 14.10
C GLN A 190 -2.36 0.68 13.98
N GLN A 191 -3.67 0.41 13.84
CA GLN A 191 -4.19 -0.94 13.64
C GLN A 191 -3.62 -1.59 12.38
N LEU A 192 -3.51 -0.84 11.28
CA LEU A 192 -2.88 -1.33 10.04
C LEU A 192 -1.40 -1.63 10.26
N SER A 193 -0.65 -0.71 10.87
CA SER A 193 0.78 -0.89 11.14
C SER A 193 1.04 -2.12 12.02
N GLU A 194 0.21 -2.36 13.05
CA GLU A 194 0.33 -3.54 13.91
C GLU A 194 0.02 -4.85 13.16
N ALA A 195 -1.04 -4.85 12.34
CA ALA A 195 -1.42 -6.00 11.53
C ALA A 195 -0.32 -6.36 10.51
N TYR A 196 0.23 -5.36 9.81
CA TYR A 196 1.33 -5.57 8.87
C TYR A 196 2.62 -5.97 9.58
N TYR A 197 2.94 -5.41 10.74
CA TYR A 197 4.13 -5.79 11.49
C TYR A 197 4.10 -7.29 11.87
N GLN A 198 2.95 -7.78 12.34
CA GLN A 198 2.77 -9.21 12.64
C GLN A 198 2.92 -10.09 11.39
N GLN A 199 2.38 -9.63 10.26
CA GLN A 199 2.52 -10.33 8.98
C GLN A 199 3.98 -10.41 8.54
N VAL A 200 4.69 -9.27 8.54
CA VAL A 200 6.11 -9.16 8.16
C VAL A 200 6.96 -10.08 9.04
N ASP A 201 6.76 -10.07 10.36
CA ASP A 201 7.54 -10.92 11.27
C ASP A 201 7.43 -12.40 10.93
N ALA A 202 6.22 -12.89 10.61
CA ALA A 202 5.99 -14.28 10.24
C ALA A 202 6.55 -14.62 8.84
N LEU A 203 6.38 -13.72 7.86
CA LEU A 203 6.94 -13.89 6.51
C LEU A 203 8.47 -13.97 6.54
N VAL A 204 9.13 -13.06 7.26
CA VAL A 204 10.60 -13.05 7.36
C VAL A 204 11.11 -14.28 8.10
N GLN A 205 10.45 -14.72 9.18
CA GLN A 205 10.77 -16.00 9.83
C GLN A 205 10.60 -17.21 8.92
N GLY A 206 9.67 -17.15 7.95
CA GLY A 206 9.48 -18.18 6.94
C GLY A 206 10.49 -18.17 5.79
N GLY A 207 11.34 -17.14 5.71
CA GLY A 207 12.45 -17.08 4.75
C GLY A 207 12.10 -16.43 3.42
N VAL A 208 11.25 -15.39 3.42
CA VAL A 208 11.04 -14.55 2.23
C VAL A 208 12.29 -13.74 1.87
N ASP A 209 12.49 -13.52 0.57
CA ASP A 209 13.62 -12.75 0.03
C ASP A 209 13.28 -11.27 -0.14
N ILE A 210 12.01 -10.97 -0.40
CA ILE A 210 11.47 -9.65 -0.76
C ILE A 210 10.18 -9.42 0.05
N LEU A 211 9.89 -8.19 0.43
CA LEU A 211 8.57 -7.78 0.93
C LEU A 211 7.84 -6.99 -0.16
N LEU A 212 6.67 -7.48 -0.60
CA LEU A 212 5.89 -6.90 -1.68
C LEU A 212 4.59 -6.31 -1.12
N VAL A 213 4.48 -4.98 -1.07
CA VAL A 213 3.22 -4.29 -0.75
C VAL A 213 2.49 -4.02 -2.05
N GLU A 214 1.39 -4.73 -2.30
CA GLU A 214 0.77 -4.78 -3.63
C GLU A 214 -0.74 -4.49 -3.63
N THR A 215 -1.29 -4.29 -4.83
CA THR A 215 -2.70 -3.97 -5.06
C THR A 215 -3.16 -2.78 -4.19
N ILE A 216 -2.29 -1.78 -4.07
CA ILE A 216 -2.55 -0.64 -3.19
C ILE A 216 -3.67 0.21 -3.79
N PHE A 217 -4.85 0.13 -3.18
CA PHE A 217 -5.99 1.00 -3.47
C PHE A 217 -6.08 2.20 -2.50
N ASP A 218 -5.40 2.14 -1.35
CA ASP A 218 -5.34 3.23 -0.36
C ASP A 218 -3.87 3.48 0.02
N THR A 219 -3.35 4.65 -0.35
CA THR A 219 -1.96 5.01 -0.08
C THR A 219 -1.67 5.14 1.41
N LEU A 220 -2.66 5.50 2.24
CA LEU A 220 -2.45 5.57 3.69
C LEU A 220 -2.29 4.16 4.30
N ASN A 221 -3.00 3.16 3.77
CA ASN A 221 -2.76 1.76 4.12
C ASN A 221 -1.34 1.31 3.75
N CYS A 222 -0.89 1.67 2.54
CA CYS A 222 0.48 1.40 2.11
C CYS A 222 1.51 2.06 3.04
N LYS A 223 1.33 3.35 3.39
CA LYS A 223 2.20 4.03 4.34
C LYS A 223 2.24 3.33 5.71
N ALA A 224 1.12 2.80 6.19
CA ALA A 224 1.11 2.00 7.42
C ALA A 224 1.90 0.69 7.29
N ALA A 225 1.80 0.00 6.14
CA ALA A 225 2.63 -1.19 5.84
C ALA A 225 4.12 -0.84 5.80
N LEU A 226 4.50 0.24 5.10
CA LEU A 226 5.88 0.70 5.00
C LEU A 226 6.45 1.11 6.36
N PHE A 227 5.64 1.79 7.18
CA PHE A 227 6.00 2.15 8.55
C PHE A 227 6.27 0.91 9.42
N ALA A 228 5.43 -0.13 9.29
CA ALA A 228 5.62 -1.42 9.96
C ALA A 228 6.88 -2.15 9.49
N ILE A 229 7.15 -2.15 8.18
CA ILE A 229 8.36 -2.75 7.59
C ILE A 229 9.62 -2.05 8.11
N GLU A 230 9.64 -0.72 8.15
CA GLU A 230 10.77 0.04 8.67
C GLU A 230 11.03 -0.24 10.17
N GLN A 231 9.97 -0.29 10.98
CA GLN A 231 10.09 -0.73 12.38
C GLN A 231 10.67 -2.15 12.48
N TYR A 232 10.22 -3.06 11.62
CA TYR A 232 10.71 -4.42 11.61
C TYR A 232 12.20 -4.48 11.24
N PHE A 233 12.65 -3.70 10.27
CA PHE A 233 14.05 -3.64 9.88
C PHE A 233 14.97 -3.12 10.99
N GLU A 234 14.48 -2.20 11.83
CA GLU A 234 15.22 -1.77 13.03
C GLU A 234 15.42 -2.92 14.03
N LYS A 235 14.36 -3.72 14.29
CA LYS A 235 14.46 -4.95 15.10
C LYS A 235 15.40 -5.98 14.46
N LEU A 236 15.29 -6.16 13.15
CA LEU A 236 16.05 -7.17 12.38
C LEU A 236 17.54 -6.80 12.23
N GLY A 237 17.88 -5.52 12.33
CA GLY A 237 19.25 -5.00 12.17
C GLY A 237 19.74 -4.93 10.71
N HIS A 238 18.92 -5.33 9.74
CA HIS A 238 19.18 -5.20 8.31
C HIS A 238 17.87 -5.06 7.54
N ARG A 239 17.96 -4.69 6.25
CA ARG A 239 16.79 -4.51 5.38
C ARG A 239 16.66 -5.66 4.40
N LEU A 240 15.43 -5.98 4.03
CA LEU A 240 15.11 -6.75 2.83
C LEU A 240 14.71 -5.79 1.69
N PRO A 241 14.86 -6.18 0.42
CA PRO A 241 14.30 -5.44 -0.69
C PRO A 241 12.78 -5.29 -0.53
N ILE A 242 12.27 -4.08 -0.80
CA ILE A 242 10.84 -3.78 -0.81
C ILE A 242 10.40 -3.61 -2.26
N MET A 243 9.31 -4.26 -2.65
CA MET A 243 8.57 -3.97 -3.88
C MET A 243 7.25 -3.29 -3.50
N ILE A 244 6.84 -2.29 -4.27
CA ILE A 244 5.58 -1.56 -4.05
C ILE A 244 4.80 -1.57 -5.36
N SER A 245 3.52 -1.93 -5.32
CA SER A 245 2.65 -1.90 -6.50
C SER A 245 1.28 -1.29 -6.21
N GLY A 246 0.97 -0.21 -6.94
CA GLY A 246 -0.32 0.47 -6.89
C GLY A 246 -1.35 -0.16 -7.82
N THR A 247 -2.64 0.11 -7.59
CA THR A 247 -3.69 -0.25 -8.54
C THR A 247 -4.45 0.98 -8.99
N VAL A 248 -4.45 1.23 -10.30
CA VAL A 248 -5.22 2.32 -10.92
C VAL A 248 -6.59 1.74 -11.27
N THR A 249 -7.67 2.31 -10.75
CA THR A 249 -8.99 1.67 -10.81
C THR A 249 -9.75 1.90 -12.10
N ASP A 250 -9.45 2.98 -12.82
CA ASP A 250 -10.16 3.34 -14.05
C ASP A 250 -9.30 4.23 -14.98
N ALA A 251 -9.93 4.71 -16.06
CA ALA A 251 -9.31 5.57 -17.06
C ALA A 251 -8.97 6.99 -16.57
N SER A 252 -9.26 7.36 -15.31
CA SER A 252 -8.86 8.64 -14.72
C SER A 252 -7.39 8.67 -14.28
N GLY A 253 -6.73 7.51 -14.20
CA GLY A 253 -5.32 7.42 -13.80
C GLY A 253 -5.09 7.57 -12.31
N ARG A 254 -6.13 7.34 -11.51
CA ARG A 254 -6.08 7.47 -10.06
C ARG A 254 -6.16 6.13 -9.36
N ILE A 255 -5.43 6.03 -8.25
CA ILE A 255 -5.63 5.04 -7.21
C ILE A 255 -7.02 5.27 -6.60
N LEU A 256 -7.66 4.25 -6.01
CA LEU A 256 -9.01 4.38 -5.42
C LEU A 256 -9.10 5.53 -4.39
N SER A 257 -8.04 5.76 -3.61
CA SER A 257 -7.93 6.89 -2.68
C SER A 257 -7.77 8.26 -3.34
N GLY A 258 -7.86 8.34 -4.67
CA GLY A 258 -7.90 9.57 -5.46
C GLY A 258 -6.53 10.08 -5.94
N GLN A 259 -5.42 9.44 -5.55
CA GLN A 259 -4.09 9.89 -5.95
C GLN A 259 -3.76 9.57 -7.41
N THR A 260 -3.15 10.53 -8.11
CA THR A 260 -2.47 10.27 -9.40
C THR A 260 -1.23 9.40 -9.20
N VAL A 261 -0.73 8.77 -10.28
CA VAL A 261 0.48 7.94 -10.27
C VAL A 261 1.70 8.71 -9.71
N ALA A 262 1.90 9.95 -10.17
CA ALA A 262 2.98 10.79 -9.67
C ALA A 262 2.83 11.18 -8.19
N ALA A 263 1.61 11.46 -7.72
CA ALA A 263 1.37 11.72 -6.30
C ALA A 263 1.64 10.49 -5.42
N PHE A 264 1.19 9.32 -5.88
CA PHE A 264 1.45 8.03 -5.23
C PHE A 264 2.96 7.79 -5.08
N TRP A 265 3.73 7.97 -6.15
CA TRP A 265 5.19 7.83 -6.09
C TRP A 265 5.85 8.77 -5.07
N HIS A 266 5.47 10.05 -5.06
CA HIS A 266 5.97 11.02 -4.08
C HIS A 266 5.64 10.64 -2.64
N SER A 267 4.47 10.04 -2.40
CA SER A 267 4.02 9.55 -1.09
C SER A 267 4.84 8.36 -0.59
N VAL A 268 5.26 7.43 -1.45
CA VAL A 268 5.85 6.14 -1.01
C VAL A 268 7.35 6.01 -1.22
N ARG A 269 7.98 6.88 -2.01
CA ARG A 269 9.43 6.80 -2.31
C ARG A 269 10.36 6.87 -1.09
N HIS A 270 9.88 7.37 0.05
CA HIS A 270 10.64 7.44 1.30
C HIS A 270 11.07 6.04 1.81
N ALA A 271 10.33 4.99 1.47
CA ALA A 271 10.67 3.61 1.81
C ALA A 271 11.87 3.04 1.03
N ARG A 272 12.37 3.79 0.03
CA ARG A 272 13.50 3.38 -0.83
C ARG A 272 13.29 1.99 -1.44
N PRO A 273 12.17 1.75 -2.14
CA PRO A 273 11.88 0.42 -2.65
C PRO A 273 12.84 0.02 -3.78
N LEU A 274 13.07 -1.28 -3.90
CA LEU A 274 13.74 -1.89 -5.04
C LEU A 274 12.93 -1.68 -6.32
N THR A 275 11.61 -1.83 -6.27
CA THR A 275 10.72 -1.55 -7.40
C THR A 275 9.49 -0.73 -6.98
N ILE A 276 8.99 0.07 -7.93
CA ILE A 276 7.64 0.67 -7.88
C ILE A 276 6.87 0.19 -9.10
N GLY A 277 5.57 -0.06 -8.97
CA GLY A 277 4.82 -0.70 -10.02
C GLY A 277 3.33 -0.45 -10.00
N LEU A 278 2.68 -1.08 -10.98
CA LEU A 278 1.23 -1.13 -11.12
C LEU A 278 0.78 -2.56 -11.40
N ASN A 279 -0.33 -2.95 -10.76
CA ASN A 279 -0.96 -4.24 -10.95
C ASN A 279 -2.48 -4.20 -10.79
N CYS A 280 -3.13 -5.27 -11.23
CA CYS A 280 -4.57 -5.48 -11.12
C CYS A 280 -5.42 -4.36 -11.77
N ALA A 281 -6.74 -4.41 -11.51
CA ALA A 281 -7.83 -3.55 -11.98
C ALA A 281 -7.96 -3.38 -13.51
N LEU A 282 -6.91 -2.89 -14.15
CA LEU A 282 -6.83 -2.69 -15.59
C LEU A 282 -6.10 -3.85 -16.28
N GLY A 283 -6.56 -4.21 -17.48
CA GLY A 283 -5.76 -4.97 -18.42
C GLY A 283 -4.60 -4.12 -18.97
N ALA A 284 -3.61 -4.77 -19.59
CA ALA A 284 -2.39 -4.10 -20.04
C ALA A 284 -2.66 -2.91 -20.97
N ALA A 285 -3.61 -3.02 -21.91
CA ALA A 285 -3.93 -1.95 -22.85
C ALA A 285 -4.34 -0.62 -22.16
N LEU A 286 -5.12 -0.70 -21.07
CA LEU A 286 -5.55 0.48 -20.32
C LEU A 286 -4.49 0.99 -19.33
N MET A 287 -3.58 0.11 -18.90
CA MET A 287 -2.51 0.43 -17.96
C MET A 287 -1.33 1.16 -18.62
N ARG A 288 -1.18 1.04 -19.95
CA ARG A 288 -0.04 1.57 -20.72
C ARG A 288 0.34 3.03 -20.40
N PRO A 289 -0.55 4.03 -20.48
CA PRO A 289 -0.16 5.42 -20.22
C PRO A 289 0.39 5.64 -18.81
N TYR A 290 -0.10 4.86 -17.84
CA TYR A 290 0.33 4.95 -16.44
C TYR A 290 1.65 4.22 -16.18
N ALA A 291 1.89 3.13 -16.91
CA ALA A 291 3.20 2.47 -16.92
C ALA A 291 4.27 3.39 -17.52
N GLU A 292 3.95 4.10 -18.61
CA GLU A 292 4.82 5.11 -19.24
C GLU A 292 5.12 6.25 -18.25
N GLU A 293 4.09 6.89 -17.70
CA GLU A 293 4.25 7.98 -16.70
C GLU A 293 5.11 7.54 -15.52
N LEU A 294 4.83 6.37 -14.92
CA LEU A 294 5.60 5.85 -13.80
C LEU A 294 7.06 5.59 -14.20
N SER A 295 7.29 5.08 -15.41
CA SER A 295 8.62 4.81 -15.95
C SER A 295 9.46 6.08 -16.17
N ASP A 296 8.83 7.23 -16.40
CA ASP A 296 9.55 8.50 -16.56
C ASP A 296 9.96 9.11 -15.22
N ILE A 297 9.12 8.96 -14.19
CA ILE A 297 9.30 9.67 -12.91
C ILE A 297 10.00 8.86 -11.81
N ALA A 298 10.03 7.53 -11.93
CA ALA A 298 10.59 6.65 -10.92
C ALA A 298 12.13 6.60 -10.98
N ASP A 299 12.81 6.97 -9.90
CA ASP A 299 14.27 6.84 -9.75
C ASP A 299 14.72 5.43 -9.29
N THR A 300 13.81 4.45 -9.39
CA THR A 300 14.01 3.04 -9.06
C THR A 300 13.46 2.13 -10.16
N PHE A 301 13.62 0.82 -10.03
CA PHE A 301 13.16 -0.14 -11.05
C PHE A 301 11.62 -0.20 -11.11
N VAL A 302 11.08 -0.59 -12.26
CA VAL A 302 9.63 -0.64 -12.48
C VAL A 302 9.13 -2.07 -12.67
N CYS A 303 8.08 -2.45 -11.94
CA CYS A 303 7.39 -3.73 -12.11
C CYS A 303 5.95 -3.53 -12.61
N ILE A 304 5.53 -4.25 -13.64
CA ILE A 304 4.16 -4.17 -14.18
C ILE A 304 3.61 -5.57 -14.39
N TYR A 305 2.45 -5.85 -13.80
CA TYR A 305 1.80 -7.16 -13.85
C TYR A 305 0.27 -7.00 -13.88
N PRO A 306 -0.30 -6.75 -15.06
CA PRO A 306 -1.72 -6.45 -15.22
C PRO A 306 -2.60 -7.71 -15.18
N ASN A 307 -3.92 -7.52 -15.16
CA ASN A 307 -4.86 -8.61 -15.38
C ASN A 307 -4.81 -9.12 -16.83
N ALA A 308 -5.29 -10.34 -17.05
CA ALA A 308 -5.56 -10.91 -18.38
C ALA A 308 -6.82 -10.28 -19.01
N GLY A 309 -6.81 -8.95 -19.15
CA GLY A 309 -7.95 -8.14 -19.59
C GLY A 309 -8.84 -7.68 -18.45
N LEU A 310 -10.05 -7.24 -18.81
CA LEU A 310 -11.07 -6.84 -17.83
C LEU A 310 -11.83 -8.08 -17.30
N PRO A 311 -12.31 -8.06 -16.05
CA PRO A 311 -13.13 -9.13 -15.52
C PRO A 311 -14.37 -9.39 -16.39
N ASN A 312 -14.53 -10.63 -16.84
CA ASN A 312 -15.69 -11.11 -17.59
C ASN A 312 -16.28 -12.34 -16.88
N PRO A 313 -17.40 -12.19 -16.14
CA PRO A 313 -18.07 -13.30 -15.45
C PRO A 313 -18.55 -14.43 -16.36
N MET A 314 -18.62 -14.20 -17.68
CA MET A 314 -19.04 -15.19 -18.66
C MET A 314 -17.87 -16.04 -19.19
N SER A 315 -16.62 -15.68 -18.88
CA SER A 315 -15.43 -16.47 -19.23
C SER A 315 -15.17 -17.58 -18.21
N ASP A 316 -14.66 -18.72 -18.67
CA ASP A 316 -14.30 -19.87 -17.83
C ASP A 316 -13.27 -19.51 -16.74
N THR A 317 -12.34 -18.59 -17.04
CA THR A 317 -11.33 -18.10 -16.09
C THR A 317 -11.76 -16.81 -15.38
N GLY A 318 -12.92 -16.26 -15.76
CA GLY A 318 -13.33 -14.91 -15.39
C GLY A 318 -12.65 -13.80 -16.21
N PHE A 319 -11.80 -14.14 -17.19
CA PHE A 319 -10.99 -13.21 -17.99
C PHE A 319 -10.85 -13.70 -19.44
N ASP A 320 -10.84 -12.80 -20.41
CA ASP A 320 -10.91 -13.18 -21.84
C ASP A 320 -9.54 -13.27 -22.53
N GLU A 321 -8.51 -12.56 -22.04
CA GLU A 321 -7.21 -12.53 -22.73
C GLU A 321 -6.51 -13.89 -22.63
N LYS A 322 -5.94 -14.33 -23.75
CA LYS A 322 -5.14 -15.55 -23.85
C LYS A 322 -3.65 -15.22 -23.60
N PRO A 323 -2.80 -16.25 -23.40
CA PRO A 323 -1.35 -16.04 -23.25
C PRO A 323 -0.72 -15.17 -24.34
N ALA A 324 -1.14 -15.34 -25.60
CA ALA A 324 -0.62 -14.56 -26.73
C ALA A 324 -1.05 -13.08 -26.69
N ASP A 325 -2.25 -12.78 -26.18
CA ASP A 325 -2.79 -11.43 -26.12
C ASP A 325 -2.07 -10.63 -25.03
N THR A 326 -2.03 -11.17 -23.81
CA THR A 326 -1.35 -10.52 -22.68
C THR A 326 0.15 -10.39 -22.93
N SER A 327 0.82 -11.44 -23.42
CA SER A 327 2.27 -11.38 -23.69
C SER A 327 2.63 -10.35 -24.79
N ALA A 328 1.80 -10.18 -25.83
CA ALA A 328 2.02 -9.17 -26.85
C ALA A 328 1.97 -7.75 -26.27
N LEU A 329 1.07 -7.48 -25.32
CA LEU A 329 0.96 -6.19 -24.66
C LEU A 329 2.15 -5.92 -23.72
N LEU A 330 2.58 -6.93 -22.94
CA LEU A 330 3.77 -6.79 -22.09
C LEU A 330 5.06 -6.68 -22.90
N LYS A 331 5.10 -7.29 -24.09
CA LYS A 331 6.20 -7.11 -25.05
C LYS A 331 6.30 -5.65 -25.49
N ASP A 332 5.19 -4.98 -25.80
CA ASP A 332 5.19 -3.55 -26.14
C ASP A 332 5.75 -2.69 -25.00
N PHE A 333 5.42 -3.01 -23.74
CA PHE A 333 5.95 -2.28 -22.58
C PHE A 333 7.45 -2.48 -22.43
N ALA A 334 7.93 -3.71 -22.68
CA ALA A 334 9.35 -4.02 -22.68
C ALA A 334 10.10 -3.31 -23.83
N GLU A 335 9.58 -3.36 -25.06
CA GLU A 335 10.18 -2.68 -26.24
C GLU A 335 10.20 -1.17 -26.07
N SER A 336 9.19 -0.60 -25.39
CA SER A 336 9.13 0.82 -25.03
C SER A 336 10.05 1.20 -23.87
N GLY A 337 10.68 0.22 -23.21
CA GLY A 337 11.62 0.46 -22.11
C GLY A 337 10.95 0.87 -20.79
N PHE A 338 9.71 0.44 -20.54
CA PHE A 338 8.96 0.81 -19.34
C PHE A 338 9.24 -0.07 -18.12
N VAL A 339 9.69 -1.32 -18.33
CA VAL A 339 9.70 -2.34 -17.27
C VAL A 339 11.09 -2.94 -16.99
N ASN A 340 11.26 -3.36 -15.74
CA ASN A 340 12.38 -4.17 -15.25
C ASN A 340 11.90 -5.53 -14.76
N ILE A 341 10.65 -5.61 -14.30
CA ILE A 341 9.95 -6.84 -13.96
C ILE A 341 8.60 -6.85 -14.69
N ALA A 342 8.26 -7.96 -15.33
CA ALA A 342 6.96 -8.22 -15.93
C ALA A 342 6.32 -9.46 -15.30
N GLY A 343 4.99 -9.49 -15.17
CA GLY A 343 4.27 -10.63 -14.62
C GLY A 343 2.79 -10.59 -14.94
N GLY A 344 1.98 -11.29 -14.15
CA GLY A 344 0.53 -11.31 -14.31
C GLY A 344 -0.23 -11.17 -12.99
N CYS A 345 -1.43 -10.61 -13.05
CA CYS A 345 -2.37 -10.58 -11.92
C CYS A 345 -3.60 -11.45 -12.25
N CYS A 346 -4.82 -10.99 -11.97
CA CYS A 346 -6.03 -11.81 -12.08
C CYS A 346 -6.24 -12.32 -13.50
N GLY A 347 -6.59 -13.61 -13.62
CA GLY A 347 -6.81 -14.29 -14.89
C GLY A 347 -5.54 -14.88 -15.54
N THR A 348 -4.35 -14.50 -15.07
CA THR A 348 -3.11 -15.05 -15.61
C THR A 348 -2.81 -16.44 -15.04
N THR A 349 -2.18 -17.29 -15.86
CA THR A 349 -1.88 -18.70 -15.58
C THR A 349 -0.40 -19.00 -15.92
N PRO A 350 0.14 -20.19 -15.60
CA PRO A 350 1.49 -20.57 -16.01
C PRO A 350 1.75 -20.40 -17.52
N ASP A 351 0.77 -20.67 -18.38
CA ASP A 351 0.91 -20.47 -19.83
C ASP A 351 1.10 -18.99 -20.19
N HIS A 352 0.44 -18.07 -19.48
CA HIS A 352 0.65 -16.63 -19.66
C HIS A 352 2.06 -16.23 -19.25
N ILE A 353 2.52 -16.71 -18.09
CA ILE A 353 3.86 -16.42 -17.57
C ILE A 353 4.94 -16.96 -18.51
N GLN A 354 4.76 -18.15 -19.07
CA GLN A 354 5.67 -18.70 -20.06
C GLN A 354 5.71 -17.83 -21.33
N ALA A 355 4.54 -17.46 -21.86
CA ALA A 355 4.46 -16.61 -23.05
C ALA A 355 5.12 -15.23 -22.82
N ILE A 356 4.89 -14.61 -21.66
CA ILE A 356 5.54 -13.35 -21.27
C ILE A 356 7.06 -13.54 -21.20
N ALA A 357 7.53 -14.57 -20.51
CA ALA A 357 8.97 -14.86 -20.36
C ALA A 357 9.67 -15.06 -21.71
N GLU A 358 9.02 -15.73 -22.66
CA GLU A 358 9.56 -15.98 -24.00
C GLU A 358 9.69 -14.69 -24.82
N VAL A 359 8.66 -13.83 -24.83
CA VAL A 359 8.65 -12.63 -25.68
C VAL A 359 9.56 -11.52 -25.18
N VAL A 360 9.79 -11.43 -23.85
CA VAL A 360 10.65 -10.38 -23.26
C VAL A 360 12.12 -10.78 -23.12
N LYS A 361 12.45 -12.07 -23.30
CA LYS A 361 13.77 -12.65 -23.01
C LYS A 361 14.98 -11.89 -23.56
N ASN A 362 14.86 -11.36 -24.78
CA ASN A 362 15.97 -10.69 -25.49
C ASN A 362 15.82 -9.16 -25.55
N ILE A 363 14.87 -8.60 -24.81
CA ILE A 363 14.62 -7.16 -24.78
C ILE A 363 15.43 -6.56 -23.62
N PRO A 364 16.19 -5.47 -23.83
CA PRO A 364 16.92 -4.81 -22.76
C PRO A 364 15.95 -4.24 -21.71
N PRO A 365 16.27 -4.33 -20.40
CA PRO A 365 15.44 -3.77 -19.36
C PRO A 365 15.46 -2.23 -19.38
N ARG A 366 14.44 -1.61 -18.76
CA ARG A 366 14.37 -0.17 -18.55
C ARG A 366 15.64 0.36 -17.86
N LYS A 367 16.18 1.45 -18.39
CA LYS A 367 17.27 2.20 -17.74
C LYS A 367 16.70 3.17 -16.71
N LEU A 368 17.34 3.26 -15.56
CA LEU A 368 16.94 4.22 -14.52
C LEU A 368 17.22 5.66 -15.00
N PRO A 369 16.22 6.56 -14.96
CA PRO A 369 16.42 7.96 -15.33
C PRO A 369 17.21 8.71 -14.26
N GLU A 370 17.94 9.74 -14.68
CA GLU A 370 18.53 10.71 -13.75
C GLU A 370 17.47 11.75 -13.35
N ILE A 371 17.00 11.66 -12.11
CA ILE A 371 15.96 12.56 -11.59
C ILE A 371 16.61 13.67 -10.75
N PRO A 372 16.40 14.97 -11.09
CA PRO A 372 16.94 16.07 -10.30
C PRO A 372 16.49 16.05 -8.84
N ARG A 373 17.39 16.43 -7.93
CA ARG A 373 17.04 16.62 -6.52
C ARG A 373 16.08 17.81 -6.39
N ALA A 374 14.98 17.59 -5.69
CA ALA A 374 13.91 18.56 -5.52
C ALA A 374 13.11 18.21 -4.26
N THR A 375 12.46 19.20 -3.67
CA THR A 375 11.46 18.93 -2.63
C THR A 375 10.19 18.44 -3.32
N ARG A 376 9.85 17.17 -3.08
CA ARG A 376 8.66 16.50 -3.61
C ARG A 376 7.68 16.27 -2.48
N LEU A 377 6.48 16.81 -2.65
CA LEU A 377 5.33 16.73 -1.76
C LEU A 377 4.13 16.16 -2.52
N ALA A 378 3.07 15.78 -1.83
CA ALA A 378 1.86 15.30 -2.48
C ALA A 378 0.62 15.52 -1.61
N GLY A 379 -0.47 15.92 -2.26
CA GLY A 379 -1.84 15.65 -1.80
C GLY A 379 -2.40 14.47 -2.60
N LEU A 380 -3.55 14.65 -3.26
CA LEU A 380 -4.00 13.79 -4.36
C LEU A 380 -3.19 14.01 -5.66
N GLU A 381 -2.55 15.17 -5.77
CA GLU A 381 -1.71 15.57 -6.90
C GLU A 381 -0.26 15.83 -6.44
N PRO A 382 0.73 15.61 -7.31
CA PRO A 382 2.13 15.85 -6.97
C PRO A 382 2.42 17.35 -6.90
N PHE A 383 3.26 17.76 -5.96
CA PHE A 383 3.79 19.12 -5.90
C PHE A 383 5.31 19.09 -5.75
N THR A 384 6.02 19.68 -6.71
CA THR A 384 7.49 19.65 -6.76
C THR A 384 8.03 21.07 -6.72
N ILE A 385 8.95 21.32 -5.80
CA ILE A 385 9.68 22.59 -5.66
C ILE A 385 11.10 22.37 -6.20
N LEU A 386 11.37 22.97 -7.36
CA LEU A 386 12.66 23.00 -8.05
C LEU A 386 13.42 24.29 -7.73
N ASN A 387 14.68 24.35 -8.15
CA ASN A 387 15.54 25.53 -7.94
C ASN A 387 15.02 26.80 -8.65
N ASP A 388 14.26 26.64 -9.73
CA ASP A 388 13.67 27.69 -10.54
C ASP A 388 12.17 27.89 -10.25
N SER A 389 11.62 27.20 -9.24
CA SER A 389 10.23 27.40 -8.81
C SER A 389 10.03 28.80 -8.22
N LEU A 390 8.86 29.37 -8.47
CA LEU A 390 8.43 30.62 -7.83
C LEU A 390 8.20 30.41 -6.33
N PHE A 391 7.97 31.53 -5.62
CA PHE A 391 7.61 31.50 -4.20
C PHE A 391 6.39 30.60 -3.96
N VAL A 392 6.51 29.70 -2.98
CA VAL A 392 5.44 28.76 -2.62
C VAL A 392 4.58 29.39 -1.54
N ASN A 393 3.29 29.62 -1.85
CA ASN A 393 2.35 30.16 -0.89
C ASN A 393 1.78 29.06 0.02
N VAL A 394 1.93 29.24 1.32
CA VAL A 394 1.33 28.38 2.36
C VAL A 394 0.12 29.10 2.94
N GLY A 395 -1.05 28.47 2.90
CA GLY A 395 -2.28 29.03 3.47
C GLY A 395 -2.29 28.91 5.00
N GLU A 396 -2.20 30.04 5.69
CA GLU A 396 -2.09 30.15 7.17
C GLU A 396 -3.43 30.24 7.94
N ARG A 397 -4.57 30.38 7.26
CA ARG A 397 -5.85 30.78 7.91
C ARG A 397 -6.55 29.63 8.63
N THR A 398 -6.13 28.40 8.39
CA THR A 398 -6.57 27.14 9.02
C THR A 398 -5.81 26.88 10.32
N ASN A 399 -5.66 27.93 11.12
CA ASN A 399 -4.86 27.94 12.34
C ASN A 399 -5.71 28.50 13.49
N VAL A 400 -5.98 27.67 14.51
CA VAL A 400 -6.80 28.07 15.67
C VAL A 400 -6.16 29.23 16.45
N THR A 401 -4.84 29.25 16.59
CA THR A 401 -4.14 30.35 17.28
C THR A 401 -4.08 31.64 16.45
N GLY A 402 -3.96 31.53 15.13
CA GLY A 402 -3.73 32.65 14.21
C GLY A 402 -5.01 33.27 13.62
N SER A 403 -6.12 32.53 13.55
CA SER A 403 -7.33 32.94 12.85
C SER A 403 -8.56 32.90 13.76
N LYS A 404 -9.02 34.08 14.21
CA LYS A 404 -10.22 34.21 15.06
C LYS A 404 -11.47 33.59 14.44
N ALA A 405 -11.60 33.66 13.12
CA ALA A 405 -12.73 33.08 12.41
C ALA A 405 -12.68 31.56 12.46
N PHE A 406 -11.52 30.97 12.15
CA PHE A 406 -11.33 29.52 12.18
C PHE A 406 -11.45 28.96 13.60
N ALA A 407 -10.83 29.62 14.59
CA ALA A 407 -10.92 29.24 16.00
C ALA A 407 -12.37 29.13 16.47
N ARG A 408 -13.20 30.13 16.12
CA ARG A 408 -14.64 30.11 16.45
C ARG A 408 -15.34 28.89 15.84
N LEU A 409 -15.06 28.57 14.58
CA LEU A 409 -15.69 27.45 13.89
C LEU A 409 -15.30 26.12 14.55
N ILE A 410 -14.01 25.91 14.81
CA ILE A 410 -13.51 24.67 15.45
C ILE A 410 -14.04 24.52 16.88
N LEU A 411 -14.02 25.59 17.69
CA LEU A 411 -14.52 25.55 19.08
C LEU A 411 -16.05 25.33 19.16
N ASN A 412 -16.78 25.70 18.11
CA ASN A 412 -18.22 25.45 17.99
C ASN A 412 -18.54 24.12 17.27
N GLU A 413 -17.54 23.32 16.92
CA GLU A 413 -17.69 22.08 16.14
C GLU A 413 -18.34 22.29 14.74
N GLU A 414 -18.21 23.50 14.19
CA GLU A 414 -18.69 23.90 12.86
C GLU A 414 -17.67 23.51 11.76
N TYR A 415 -17.34 22.21 11.68
CA TYR A 415 -16.26 21.68 10.82
C TYR A 415 -16.52 21.86 9.31
N GLU A 416 -17.77 21.81 8.87
CA GLU A 416 -18.15 22.03 7.46
C GLU A 416 -17.84 23.46 7.01
N GLN A 417 -18.14 24.45 7.85
CA GLN A 417 -17.76 25.83 7.59
C GLN A 417 -16.23 26.01 7.68
N ALA A 418 -15.56 25.26 8.57
CA ALA A 418 -14.11 25.30 8.67
C ALA A 418 -13.43 24.76 7.39
N LEU A 419 -13.99 23.74 6.73
CA LEU A 419 -13.52 23.26 5.42
C LEU A 419 -13.59 24.35 4.35
N GLN A 420 -14.59 25.23 4.38
CA GLN A 420 -14.68 26.35 3.44
C GLN A 420 -13.50 27.32 3.58
N VAL A 421 -12.97 27.51 4.80
CA VAL A 421 -11.76 28.32 5.02
C VAL A 421 -10.55 27.68 4.33
N ALA A 422 -10.39 26.36 4.43
CA ALA A 422 -9.34 25.62 3.73
C ALA A 422 -9.51 25.73 2.20
N ARG A 423 -10.71 25.44 1.68
CA ARG A 423 -11.03 25.50 0.24
C ARG A 423 -10.75 26.87 -0.36
N GLN A 424 -11.20 27.93 0.32
CA GLN A 424 -10.99 29.31 -0.14
C GLN A 424 -9.50 29.68 -0.24
N GLN A 425 -8.63 29.12 0.61
CA GLN A 425 -7.19 29.36 0.50
C GLN A 425 -6.62 28.69 -0.75
N VAL A 426 -7.05 27.46 -1.06
CA VAL A 426 -6.64 26.76 -2.29
C VAL A 426 -7.10 27.52 -3.53
N GLU A 427 -8.37 27.95 -3.56
CA GLU A 427 -8.95 28.73 -4.66
C GLU A 427 -8.22 30.07 -4.89
N ASN A 428 -7.69 30.67 -3.81
CA ASN A 428 -6.92 31.91 -3.87
C ASN A 428 -5.42 31.70 -4.12
N GLY A 429 -4.98 30.49 -4.48
CA GLY A 429 -3.63 30.21 -4.95
C GLY A 429 -2.65 29.68 -3.89
N ALA A 430 -3.14 29.24 -2.73
CA ALA A 430 -2.29 28.46 -1.81
C ALA A 430 -1.89 27.14 -2.48
N GLN A 431 -0.60 26.80 -2.39
CA GLN A 431 -0.04 25.56 -2.94
C GLN A 431 0.17 24.50 -1.85
N VAL A 432 0.13 24.93 -0.58
CA VAL A 432 0.16 24.10 0.62
C VAL A 432 -0.83 24.72 1.61
N ILE A 433 -1.51 23.90 2.42
CA ILE A 433 -2.36 24.38 3.52
C ILE A 433 -1.73 24.02 4.86
N ASP A 434 -1.53 25.01 5.71
CA ASP A 434 -1.11 24.85 7.10
C ASP A 434 -2.32 24.58 7.99
N ILE A 435 -2.27 23.52 8.79
CA ILE A 435 -3.37 23.13 9.68
C ILE A 435 -2.83 23.07 11.10
N ASN A 436 -3.29 23.99 11.95
CA ASN A 436 -2.95 24.05 13.37
C ASN A 436 -4.21 23.97 14.23
N MET A 437 -4.21 23.03 15.18
CA MET A 437 -5.30 22.77 16.14
C MET A 437 -4.86 22.97 17.59
N ASP A 438 -3.79 23.74 17.83
CA ASP A 438 -3.31 24.01 19.17
C ASP A 438 -4.21 25.04 19.86
N GLU A 439 -4.88 24.63 20.93
CA GLU A 439 -5.66 25.52 21.80
C GLU A 439 -5.85 24.85 23.17
N ALA A 440 -5.78 25.63 24.25
CA ALA A 440 -5.82 25.09 25.61
C ALA A 440 -7.17 24.45 25.96
N MET A 441 -8.25 24.92 25.32
CA MET A 441 -9.62 24.46 25.55
C MET A 441 -10.03 23.30 24.61
N LEU A 442 -9.15 22.85 23.72
CA LEU A 442 -9.44 21.85 22.69
C LEU A 442 -8.68 20.55 22.96
N ASP A 443 -9.30 19.41 22.67
CA ASP A 443 -8.55 18.17 22.45
C ASP A 443 -7.91 18.24 21.05
N SER A 444 -6.71 18.83 20.99
CA SER A 444 -5.98 19.08 19.74
C SER A 444 -5.73 17.81 18.94
N VAL A 445 -5.51 16.66 19.60
CA VAL A 445 -5.30 15.37 18.93
C VAL A 445 -6.58 14.92 18.24
N LYS A 446 -7.72 14.97 18.94
CA LYS A 446 -9.02 14.61 18.35
C LYS A 446 -9.43 15.57 17.24
N ALA A 447 -9.25 16.87 17.44
CA ALA A 447 -9.60 17.89 16.46
C ALA A 447 -8.75 17.79 15.18
N MET A 448 -7.44 17.56 15.32
CA MET A 448 -6.53 17.34 14.19
C MET A 448 -6.97 16.13 13.36
N ARG A 449 -7.23 14.98 14.00
CA ARG A 449 -7.70 13.78 13.30
C ARG A 449 -9.03 14.01 12.59
N HIS A 450 -10.00 14.59 13.30
CA HIS A 450 -11.33 14.80 12.74
C HIS A 450 -11.27 15.74 11.54
N PHE A 451 -10.60 16.89 11.65
CA PHE A 451 -10.51 17.85 10.55
C PHE A 451 -9.73 17.31 9.37
N LEU A 452 -8.62 16.60 9.58
CA LEU A 452 -7.87 16.00 8.46
C LEU A 452 -8.66 14.88 7.76
N ASN A 453 -9.45 14.10 8.50
CA ASN A 453 -10.34 13.12 7.90
C ASN A 453 -11.42 13.77 7.03
N MET A 454 -11.96 14.92 7.46
CA MET A 454 -12.88 15.76 6.68
C MET A 454 -12.20 16.38 5.45
N VAL A 455 -10.95 16.85 5.59
CA VAL A 455 -10.16 17.37 4.46
C VAL A 455 -9.96 16.28 3.41
N ALA A 456 -9.72 15.03 3.81
CA ALA A 456 -9.54 13.92 2.90
C ALA A 456 -10.79 13.58 2.06
N SER A 457 -12.00 13.95 2.53
CA SER A 457 -13.23 13.78 1.74
C SER A 457 -13.52 14.92 0.76
N GLU A 458 -12.68 15.97 0.75
CA GLU A 458 -12.84 17.16 -0.08
C GLU A 458 -11.72 17.25 -1.12
N PRO A 459 -11.93 16.74 -2.36
CA PRO A 459 -10.87 16.64 -3.37
C PRO A 459 -10.19 17.98 -3.70
N ASP A 460 -10.93 19.08 -3.70
CA ASP A 460 -10.40 20.42 -3.99
C ASP A 460 -9.36 20.87 -2.95
N ILE A 461 -9.49 20.39 -1.71
CA ILE A 461 -8.54 20.65 -0.62
C ILE A 461 -7.45 19.58 -0.64
N ALA A 462 -7.85 18.31 -0.67
CA ALA A 462 -6.96 17.15 -0.59
C ALA A 462 -5.96 17.08 -1.76
N ARG A 463 -6.22 17.72 -2.90
CA ARG A 463 -5.30 17.71 -4.05
C ARG A 463 -3.93 18.30 -3.76
N ILE A 464 -3.81 19.29 -2.88
CA ILE A 464 -2.53 19.92 -2.54
C ILE A 464 -1.93 19.35 -1.24
N PRO A 465 -0.62 19.47 -1.01
CA PRO A 465 0.01 18.99 0.22
C PRO A 465 -0.49 19.72 1.48
N ILE A 466 -0.52 18.97 2.58
CA ILE A 466 -0.87 19.48 3.91
C ILE A 466 0.40 19.70 4.74
N MET A 467 0.48 20.85 5.39
CA MET A 467 1.44 21.15 6.45
C MET A 467 0.72 20.97 7.79
N ILE A 468 1.19 20.01 8.57
CA ILE A 468 0.63 19.68 9.88
C ILE A 468 1.40 20.51 10.91
N ASP A 469 0.70 21.45 11.54
CA ASP A 469 1.29 22.41 12.46
C ASP A 469 0.85 22.15 13.91
N SER A 470 1.83 21.96 14.79
CA SER A 470 1.64 21.92 16.23
C SER A 470 2.97 22.05 16.96
N SER A 471 2.88 22.60 18.18
CA SER A 471 3.95 22.58 19.18
C SER A 471 4.08 21.25 19.92
N LYS A 472 3.14 20.31 19.72
CA LYS A 472 3.04 19.04 20.43
C LYS A 472 3.23 17.86 19.47
N TRP A 473 4.19 16.98 19.77
CA TRP A 473 4.49 15.83 18.90
C TRP A 473 3.29 14.91 18.69
N GLU A 474 2.49 14.66 19.73
CA GLU A 474 1.32 13.79 19.66
C GLU A 474 0.24 14.30 18.69
N VAL A 475 0.16 15.62 18.46
CA VAL A 475 -0.75 16.23 17.48
C VAL A 475 -0.17 16.11 16.06
N LEU A 476 1.13 16.36 15.91
CA LEU A 476 1.84 16.16 14.63
C LEU A 476 1.71 14.71 14.15
N GLU A 477 1.96 13.76 15.06
CA GLU A 477 1.86 12.33 14.78
C GLU A 477 0.43 11.90 14.46
N ALA A 478 -0.56 12.41 15.21
CA ALA A 478 -1.95 12.16 14.90
C ALA A 478 -2.35 12.65 13.50
N GLY A 479 -1.80 13.79 13.06
CA GLY A 479 -2.02 14.29 11.69
C GLY A 479 -1.31 13.45 10.62
N LEU A 480 -0.08 13.01 10.87
CA LEU A 480 0.68 12.16 9.94
C LEU A 480 -0.03 10.82 9.68
N GLN A 481 -0.75 10.32 10.69
CA GLN A 481 -1.58 9.11 10.61
C GLN A 481 -2.89 9.29 9.82
N CYS A 482 -3.25 10.51 9.42
CA CYS A 482 -4.46 10.82 8.66
C CYS A 482 -4.19 11.25 7.21
N VAL A 483 -2.95 11.62 6.87
CA VAL A 483 -2.61 12.17 5.53
C VAL A 483 -1.98 11.10 4.62
N GLN A 484 -2.69 10.74 3.54
CA GLN A 484 -2.21 9.80 2.52
C GLN A 484 -1.05 10.35 1.67
N GLY A 485 -1.02 11.68 1.49
CA GLY A 485 0.00 12.41 0.77
C GLY A 485 1.37 12.44 1.47
N LYS A 486 2.34 13.07 0.81
CA LYS A 486 3.60 13.48 1.44
C LYS A 486 3.44 14.87 2.04
N ALA A 487 3.13 14.87 3.34
CA ALA A 487 2.90 16.07 4.16
C ALA A 487 4.21 16.78 4.54
N ILE A 488 4.05 17.97 5.13
CA ILE A 488 5.11 18.72 5.83
C ILE A 488 4.80 18.71 7.32
N VAL A 489 5.79 18.43 8.16
CA VAL A 489 5.72 18.61 9.61
C VAL A 489 6.21 20.00 9.98
N ASN A 490 5.37 20.77 10.66
CA ASN A 490 5.66 22.11 11.16
C ASN A 490 5.45 22.14 12.69
N SER A 491 6.44 21.88 13.52
CA SER A 491 7.86 21.74 13.19
C SER A 491 8.56 20.92 14.27
N ILE A 492 9.82 20.59 14.03
CA ILE A 492 10.71 20.02 15.06
C ILE A 492 11.87 20.98 15.32
N SER A 493 12.55 20.83 16.45
CA SER A 493 13.67 21.71 16.83
C SER A 493 14.64 21.02 17.79
N LEU A 494 15.74 21.69 18.14
CA LEU A 494 16.72 21.23 19.14
C LEU A 494 16.38 21.70 20.56
N LYS A 495 15.23 22.33 20.78
CA LYS A 495 14.81 22.87 22.09
C LYS A 495 14.87 21.84 23.23
N GLU A 496 14.53 20.59 22.95
CA GLU A 496 14.53 19.49 23.92
C GLU A 496 15.79 18.60 23.83
N GLY A 497 16.81 19.08 23.11
CA GLY A 497 18.08 18.39 22.91
C GLY A 497 18.13 17.51 21.66
N GLU A 498 19.35 17.07 21.33
CA GLU A 498 19.66 16.27 20.13
C GLU A 498 18.92 14.92 20.11
N GLU A 499 18.78 14.24 21.26
CA GLU A 499 18.16 12.91 21.32
C GLU A 499 16.69 12.95 20.87
N GLU A 500 15.92 13.91 21.39
CA GLU A 500 14.52 14.08 21.05
C GLU A 500 14.35 14.56 19.60
N PHE A 501 15.20 15.48 19.14
CA PHE A 501 15.23 15.89 17.73
C PHE A 501 15.46 14.69 16.80
N LEU A 502 16.44 13.83 17.10
CA LEU A 502 16.74 12.63 16.31
C LEU A 502 15.59 11.62 16.34
N ARG A 503 14.91 11.46 17.49
CA ARG A 503 13.72 10.62 17.61
C ARG A 503 12.60 11.10 16.69
N GLN A 504 12.26 12.39 16.77
CA GLN A 504 11.22 13.01 15.94
C GLN A 504 11.58 12.99 14.45
N ALA A 505 12.83 13.33 14.10
CA ALA A 505 13.31 13.29 12.72
C ALA A 505 13.26 11.87 12.13
N THR A 506 13.60 10.85 12.93
CA THR A 506 13.50 9.44 12.52
C THR A 506 12.05 9.05 12.25
N LEU A 507 11.11 9.47 13.11
CA LEU A 507 9.68 9.23 12.90
C LEU A 507 9.16 9.97 11.66
N CYS A 508 9.52 11.25 11.46
CA CYS A 508 9.16 11.98 10.24
C CYS A 508 9.65 11.26 8.98
N GLN A 509 10.89 10.75 9.00
CA GLN A 509 11.44 9.95 7.90
C GLN A 509 10.64 8.67 7.67
N ARG A 510 10.24 7.98 8.75
CA ARG A 510 9.46 6.74 8.69
C ARG A 510 8.04 6.96 8.18
N TYR A 511 7.38 8.07 8.55
CA TYR A 511 6.08 8.49 8.00
C TYR A 511 6.19 9.06 6.58
N GLY A 512 7.42 9.34 6.11
CA GLY A 512 7.68 9.87 4.77
C GLY A 512 7.42 11.36 4.59
N ALA A 513 7.42 12.14 5.67
CA ALA A 513 7.12 13.57 5.65
C ALA A 513 8.34 14.44 5.29
N ALA A 514 8.07 15.62 4.70
CA ALA A 514 9.01 16.73 4.75
C ALA A 514 8.96 17.39 6.14
N VAL A 515 9.98 18.15 6.51
CA VAL A 515 10.13 18.69 7.86
C VAL A 515 10.60 20.13 7.81
N ILE A 516 9.93 21.00 8.56
CA ILE A 516 10.44 22.31 8.94
C ILE A 516 11.22 22.14 10.24
N VAL A 517 12.49 22.54 10.21
CA VAL A 517 13.35 22.58 11.41
C VAL A 517 13.43 24.04 11.86
N MET A 518 12.87 24.34 13.03
CA MET A 518 12.99 25.69 13.57
C MET A 518 14.43 25.97 14.01
N ALA A 519 14.86 27.22 13.81
CA ALA A 519 16.09 27.74 14.40
C ALA A 519 15.86 28.01 15.89
N PHE A 520 15.70 26.93 16.65
CA PHE A 520 15.45 26.92 18.09
C PHE A 520 16.22 25.75 18.69
N ASP A 521 17.08 26.05 19.67
CA ASP A 521 17.88 25.06 20.41
C ASP A 521 17.68 25.21 21.93
N GLU A 522 18.51 24.53 22.72
CA GLU A 522 18.44 24.58 24.19
C GLU A 522 18.69 25.98 24.78
N GLN A 523 19.28 26.91 24.00
CA GLN A 523 19.54 28.29 24.41
C GLN A 523 18.35 29.22 24.10
N GLY A 524 17.41 28.78 23.27
CA GLY A 524 16.23 29.54 22.90
C GLY A 524 16.06 29.66 21.38
N GLN A 525 15.21 30.60 20.98
CA GLN A 525 15.01 30.94 19.58
C GLN A 525 16.22 31.72 19.05
N ALA A 526 16.74 31.33 17.90
CA ALA A 526 17.78 32.08 17.22
C ALA A 526 17.23 33.43 16.75
N ASP A 527 17.74 34.51 17.32
CA ASP A 527 17.34 35.89 17.06
C ASP A 527 18.47 36.75 16.45
N THR A 528 19.60 36.12 16.08
CA THR A 528 20.80 36.78 15.52
C THR A 528 21.35 36.10 14.28
#